data_AF-A0A6G3MKU1-F1
#
_entry.id   AF-A0A6G3MKU1-F1
#
_cell.length_a   1.000
_cell.length_b   1.000
_cell.length_c   1.000
_cell.angle_alpha   90.00
_cell.angle_beta   90.00
_cell.angle_gamma   90.00
#
_symmetry.space_group_name_H-M   'P 1'
#
loop_
_entity.id
_entity.type
_entity.pdbx_description
1 polymer ?
#
loop_
_entity_poly.entity_id
_entity_poly.type
_entity_poly.pdbx_seq_one_letter_code
_entity_poly.pdbx_strand_id
1 'polypeptide(L)'
;TCYKIGCEFHRNDAERLFRLLVIRGILHEDIFIGQHENVISYLKLGSKFKTVYEIDYKMEFLISSQKPRESFNYINNTIEDDPFERIYDSALQNLLDMRTQHCEFKEIRNPEVSLPTETLNRISRVLPVTIDEIYEIDGITETRMKDYGELIFEITAKYRNECSELLNKSKKHKTTNKPEKSIEKSESVYF
;
A
#
# COMPACT_ATOMS: atom_id res chain seq x y z
N THR A 1 -11.93 14.87 -37.58
CA THR A 1 -12.25 13.50 -37.14
C THR A 1 -11.27 13.12 -36.05
N CYS A 2 -11.70 12.90 -34.80
CA CYS A 2 -10.79 12.71 -33.66
C CYS A 2 -10.38 11.25 -33.40
N TYR A 3 -10.51 10.39 -34.41
CA TYR A 3 -10.23 8.96 -34.30
C TYR A 3 -8.71 8.72 -34.09
N LYS A 4 -8.35 7.85 -33.14
CA LYS A 4 -6.98 7.49 -32.72
C LYS A 4 -6.13 8.56 -32.00
N ILE A 5 -6.63 9.77 -31.77
CA ILE A 5 -5.86 10.82 -31.06
C ILE A 5 -5.51 10.40 -29.63
N GLY A 6 -6.40 9.69 -28.94
CA GLY A 6 -6.20 9.22 -27.57
C GLY A 6 -5.78 7.76 -27.43
N CYS A 7 -5.00 7.20 -28.37
CA CYS A 7 -4.68 5.75 -28.32
C CYS A 7 -3.83 5.35 -27.11
N GLU A 8 -3.12 6.31 -26.50
CA GLU A 8 -2.31 6.11 -25.30
C GLU A 8 -3.17 6.07 -24.02
N PHE A 9 -4.39 6.62 -24.05
CA PHE A 9 -5.28 6.60 -22.90
C PHE A 9 -5.87 5.22 -22.70
N HIS A 10 -5.77 4.73 -21.46
CA HIS A 10 -6.59 3.61 -21.03
C HIS A 10 -8.08 3.99 -21.10
N ARG A 11 -8.95 3.03 -21.44
CA ARG A 11 -10.40 3.27 -21.61
C ARG A 11 -11.01 3.99 -20.41
N ASN A 12 -10.69 3.55 -19.19
CA ASN A 12 -11.23 4.13 -17.96
C ASN A 12 -10.79 5.59 -17.77
N ASP A 13 -9.56 5.93 -18.15
CA ASP A 13 -9.07 7.30 -18.07
C ASP A 13 -9.71 8.19 -19.12
N ALA A 14 -9.90 7.68 -20.35
CA ALA A 14 -10.67 8.38 -21.36
C ALA A 14 -12.10 8.68 -20.88
N GLU A 15 -12.81 7.69 -20.32
CA GLU A 15 -14.16 7.90 -19.77
C GLU A 15 -14.18 8.88 -18.58
N ARG A 16 -13.16 8.85 -17.71
CA ARG A 16 -13.02 9.81 -16.60
C ARG A 16 -12.75 11.23 -17.10
N LEU A 17 -11.93 11.38 -18.13
CA LEU A 17 -11.64 12.66 -18.76
C LEU A 17 -12.93 13.28 -19.33
N PHE A 18 -13.73 12.52 -20.07
CA PHE A 18 -15.01 13.02 -20.59
C PHE A 18 -15.99 13.41 -19.49
N ARG A 19 -16.11 12.61 -18.42
CA ARG A 19 -16.92 12.98 -17.25
C ARG A 19 -16.42 14.26 -16.59
N LEU A 20 -15.11 14.43 -16.47
CA LEU A 20 -14.52 15.64 -15.90
C LEU A 20 -14.81 16.88 -16.76
N LEU A 21 -14.79 16.75 -18.09
CA LEU A 21 -15.14 17.84 -19.01
C LEU A 21 -16.60 18.29 -18.85
N VAL A 22 -17.51 17.34 -18.62
CA VAL A 22 -18.93 17.65 -18.33
C VAL A 22 -19.06 18.36 -16.98
N ILE A 23 -18.44 17.83 -15.91
CA ILE A 23 -18.46 18.44 -14.58
C ILE A 23 -17.88 19.87 -14.59
N ARG A 24 -16.82 20.10 -15.37
CA ARG A 24 -16.21 21.42 -15.51
C ARG A 24 -17.09 22.40 -16.29
N GLY A 25 -18.12 21.93 -17.00
CA GLY A 25 -19.03 22.72 -17.83
C GLY A 25 -18.46 23.07 -19.20
N ILE A 26 -17.41 22.35 -19.62
CA ILE A 26 -16.81 22.48 -20.96
C ILE A 26 -17.67 21.71 -21.96
N LEU A 27 -18.16 20.53 -21.56
CA LEU A 27 -19.17 19.76 -22.27
C LEU A 27 -20.50 19.80 -21.51
N HIS A 28 -21.60 19.56 -22.22
CA HIS A 28 -22.95 19.46 -21.68
C HIS A 28 -23.61 18.16 -22.13
N GLU A 29 -24.49 17.61 -21.31
CA GLU A 29 -25.23 16.39 -21.58
C GLU A 29 -26.71 16.72 -21.84
N ASP A 30 -27.19 16.37 -23.03
CA ASP A 30 -28.58 16.52 -23.41
C ASP A 30 -29.29 15.17 -23.35
N ILE A 31 -30.31 15.11 -22.50
CA ILE A 31 -31.08 13.90 -22.26
C ILE A 31 -32.19 13.77 -23.31
N PHE A 32 -32.26 12.59 -23.92
CA PHE A 32 -33.29 12.21 -24.87
C PHE A 32 -33.92 10.88 -24.46
N ILE A 33 -35.25 10.81 -24.48
CA ILE A 33 -36.00 9.58 -24.19
C ILE A 33 -36.33 8.90 -25.51
N GLY A 34 -35.76 7.72 -25.72
CA GLY A 34 -35.97 6.92 -26.93
C GLY A 34 -37.32 6.22 -26.97
N GLN A 35 -37.60 5.54 -28.08
CA GLN A 35 -38.87 4.84 -28.33
C GLN A 35 -39.20 3.71 -27.34
N HIS A 36 -38.20 3.20 -26.62
CA HIS A 36 -38.34 2.16 -25.60
C HIS A 36 -38.13 2.69 -24.17
N GLU A 37 -38.40 3.97 -23.92
CA GLU A 37 -38.16 4.65 -22.64
C GLU A 37 -36.69 4.65 -22.17
N ASN A 38 -35.78 4.27 -23.06
CA ASN A 38 -34.35 4.34 -22.79
C ASN A 38 -33.91 5.80 -22.73
N VAL A 39 -33.27 6.16 -21.62
CA VAL A 39 -32.68 7.48 -21.42
C VAL A 39 -31.29 7.50 -22.07
N ILE A 40 -31.14 8.28 -23.12
CA ILE A 40 -29.88 8.44 -23.86
C ILE A 40 -29.36 9.85 -23.62
N SER A 41 -28.09 9.97 -23.25
CA SER A 41 -27.41 11.26 -23.08
C SER A 41 -26.48 11.52 -24.26
N TYR A 42 -26.68 12.63 -24.96
CA TYR A 42 -25.80 13.08 -26.03
C TYR A 42 -24.93 14.24 -25.56
N LEU A 43 -23.66 14.21 -25.94
CA LEU A 43 -22.72 15.29 -25.61
C LEU A 43 -22.88 16.49 -26.56
N LYS A 44 -22.94 17.68 -25.99
CA LYS A 44 -22.92 18.98 -26.67
C LYS A 44 -21.87 19.90 -26.05
N LEU A 45 -21.62 21.04 -26.70
CA LEU A 45 -20.72 22.06 -26.19
C LEU A 45 -21.36 22.75 -24.96
N GLY A 46 -20.61 22.87 -23.88
CA GLY A 46 -21.04 23.53 -22.66
C GLY A 46 -20.83 25.04 -22.69
N SER A 47 -21.34 25.73 -21.67
CA SER A 47 -21.26 27.20 -21.56
C SER A 47 -19.83 27.73 -21.44
N LYS A 48 -18.91 26.95 -20.87
CA LYS A 48 -17.49 27.33 -20.73
C LYS A 48 -16.63 26.98 -21.94
N PHE A 49 -17.19 26.33 -22.96
CA PHE A 49 -16.44 25.95 -24.17
C PHE A 49 -15.79 27.16 -24.85
N LYS A 50 -16.53 28.27 -24.97
CA LYS A 50 -16.03 29.50 -25.61
C LYS A 50 -14.80 30.06 -24.89
N THR A 51 -14.81 30.04 -23.55
CA THR A 51 -13.67 30.47 -22.73
C THR A 51 -12.44 29.58 -22.93
N VAL A 52 -12.64 28.26 -23.04
CA VAL A 52 -11.55 27.30 -23.30
C VAL A 52 -10.97 27.45 -24.71
N TYR A 53 -11.80 27.88 -25.67
CA TYR A 53 -11.37 28.07 -27.06
C TYR A 53 -10.62 29.40 -27.27
N GLU A 54 -11.06 30.48 -26.60
CA GLU A 54 -10.50 31.81 -26.77
C GLU A 54 -9.28 32.09 -25.86
N ILE A 55 -9.20 31.44 -24.71
CA ILE A 55 -8.12 31.61 -23.72
C ILE A 55 -7.33 30.30 -23.64
N ASP A 56 -6.01 30.37 -23.51
CA ASP A 56 -5.13 29.20 -23.31
C ASP A 56 -5.41 28.51 -21.97
N TYR A 57 -6.50 27.74 -21.94
CA TYR A 57 -7.03 27.09 -20.76
C TYR A 57 -6.28 25.79 -20.49
N LYS A 58 -5.53 25.78 -19.39
CA LYS A 58 -4.80 24.60 -18.94
C LYS A 58 -5.67 23.78 -17.99
N MET A 59 -5.82 22.49 -18.30
CA MET A 59 -6.47 21.51 -17.44
C MET A 59 -5.44 20.47 -17.01
N GLU A 60 -5.34 20.25 -15.71
CA GLU A 60 -4.62 19.12 -15.16
C GLU A 60 -5.57 17.92 -15.01
N PHE A 61 -5.15 16.78 -15.53
CA PHE A 61 -5.87 15.51 -15.42
C PHE A 61 -4.91 14.44 -14.93
N LEU A 62 -5.20 13.88 -13.75
CA LEU A 62 -4.43 12.77 -13.21
C LEU A 62 -4.88 11.47 -13.89
N ILE A 63 -3.97 10.86 -14.64
CA ILE A 63 -4.18 9.54 -15.24
C ILE A 63 -4.17 8.49 -14.11
N SER A 64 -5.20 7.65 -14.06
CA SER A 64 -5.24 6.53 -13.15
C SER A 64 -4.25 5.47 -13.64
N SER A 65 -3.14 5.29 -12.93
CA SER A 65 -2.40 4.03 -13.00
C SER A 65 -3.28 2.92 -12.44
N GLN A 66 -4.21 2.41 -13.24
CA GLN A 66 -4.82 1.11 -12.95
C GLN A 66 -3.81 0.07 -13.41
N LYS A 67 -2.86 -0.25 -12.53
CA LYS A 67 -2.34 -1.62 -12.52
C LYS A 67 -3.57 -2.55 -12.45
N PRO A 68 -3.55 -3.68 -13.18
CA PRO A 68 -4.64 -4.64 -13.10
C PRO A 68 -4.93 -4.92 -11.63
N ARG A 69 -6.22 -5.04 -11.27
CA ARG A 69 -6.64 -5.46 -9.93
C ARG A 69 -6.24 -6.93 -9.73
N GLU A 70 -4.95 -7.16 -9.60
CA GLU A 70 -4.37 -8.33 -9.00
C GLU A 70 -3.86 -7.88 -7.65
N SER A 71 -4.54 -8.35 -6.60
CA SER A 71 -4.20 -8.21 -5.19
C SER A 71 -4.18 -6.79 -4.60
N PHE A 72 -4.96 -6.61 -3.53
CA PHE A 72 -4.56 -5.73 -2.43
C PHE A 72 -3.22 -6.25 -1.91
N ASN A 73 -2.11 -5.85 -2.52
CA ASN A 73 -0.76 -6.00 -1.96
C ASN A 73 0.18 -5.03 -2.67
N TYR A 74 0.88 -4.25 -1.85
CA TYR A 74 1.96 -3.33 -2.20
C TYR A 74 1.56 -2.00 -2.81
N ILE A 75 1.29 -1.07 -1.90
CA ILE A 75 1.74 0.31 -1.99
C ILE A 75 3.26 0.27 -2.24
N ASN A 76 3.69 0.15 -3.50
CA ASN A 76 5.07 0.47 -3.88
C ASN A 76 5.21 1.99 -3.89
N ASN A 77 5.15 2.57 -2.69
CA ASN A 77 5.89 3.79 -2.42
C ASN A 77 7.36 3.44 -2.50
N THR A 78 8.08 4.26 -3.22
CA THR A 78 9.52 4.45 -3.20
C THR A 78 10.01 4.73 -1.77
N ILE A 79 10.07 3.67 -0.97
CA ILE A 79 10.73 3.64 0.33
C ILE A 79 11.77 2.56 0.15
N GLU A 80 13.03 2.92 0.38
CA GLU A 80 14.14 2.00 0.53
C GLU A 80 13.64 0.70 1.18
N ASP A 81 13.88 -0.47 0.57
CA ASP A 81 13.51 -1.78 1.10
C ASP A 81 13.97 -1.88 2.56
N ASP A 82 13.10 -1.51 3.52
CA ASP A 82 13.44 -1.55 4.93
C ASP A 82 13.56 -3.03 5.29
N PRO A 83 14.77 -3.53 5.64
CA PRO A 83 14.96 -4.93 5.92
C PRO A 83 14.08 -5.42 7.09
N PHE A 84 13.58 -4.52 7.94
CA PHE A 84 12.61 -4.85 8.99
C PHE A 84 11.20 -5.09 8.45
N GLU A 85 10.78 -4.40 7.37
CA GLU A 85 9.44 -4.57 6.79
C GLU A 85 9.22 -6.00 6.30
N ARG A 86 10.24 -6.58 5.66
CA ARG A 86 10.20 -7.98 5.21
C ARG A 86 10.05 -8.96 6.37
N ILE A 87 10.62 -8.64 7.55
CA ILE A 87 10.46 -9.46 8.75
C ILE A 87 9.03 -9.36 9.26
N TYR A 88 8.46 -8.15 9.32
CA TYR A 88 7.08 -7.96 9.77
C TYR A 88 6.06 -8.65 8.85
N ASP A 89 6.27 -8.60 7.53
CA ASP A 89 5.42 -9.31 6.57
C ASP A 89 5.53 -10.83 6.73
N SER A 90 6.76 -11.34 6.92
CA SER A 90 6.99 -12.76 7.19
C SER A 90 6.33 -13.22 8.49
N ALA A 91 6.41 -12.38 9.53
CA ALA A 91 5.76 -12.63 10.82
C ALA A 91 4.24 -12.67 10.69
N LEU A 92 3.66 -11.73 9.94
CA LEU A 92 2.23 -11.71 9.67
C LEU A 92 1.77 -12.97 8.93
N GLN A 93 2.51 -13.39 7.90
CA GLN A 93 2.17 -14.60 7.15
C GLN A 93 2.18 -15.84 8.04
N ASN A 94 3.21 -16.03 8.86
CA ASN A 94 3.28 -17.16 9.78
C ASN A 94 2.14 -17.15 10.83
N LEU A 95 1.77 -15.98 11.32
CA LEU A 95 0.64 -15.85 12.24
C LEU A 95 -0.70 -16.19 11.58
N LEU A 96 -0.89 -15.83 10.30
CA LEU A 96 -2.07 -16.19 9.51
C LEU A 96 -2.14 -17.69 9.25
N ASP A 97 -1.00 -18.31 8.93
CA ASP A 97 -0.91 -19.76 8.70
C ASP A 97 -1.21 -20.51 10.00
N MET A 98 -0.63 -20.09 11.13
CA MET A 98 -0.93 -20.63 12.46
C MET A 98 -2.41 -20.53 12.80
N ARG A 99 -3.03 -19.37 12.55
CA ARG A 99 -4.48 -19.19 12.76
C ARG A 99 -5.27 -20.18 11.92
N THR A 100 -4.90 -20.35 10.66
CA THR A 100 -5.61 -21.23 9.72
C THR A 100 -5.53 -22.68 10.18
N GLN A 101 -4.34 -23.17 10.53
CA GLN A 101 -4.13 -24.52 11.06
C GLN A 101 -4.92 -24.76 12.37
N HIS A 102 -4.92 -23.78 13.27
CA HIS A 102 -5.69 -23.90 14.52
C HIS A 102 -7.21 -23.91 14.26
N CYS A 103 -7.69 -23.12 13.29
CA CYS A 103 -9.10 -23.10 12.91
C CYS A 103 -9.52 -24.42 12.25
N GLU A 104 -8.66 -25.02 11.41
CA GLU A 104 -8.90 -26.35 10.84
C GLU A 104 -9.01 -27.41 11.93
N PHE A 105 -8.09 -27.40 12.91
CA PHE A 105 -8.12 -28.34 14.03
C PHE A 105 -9.36 -28.20 14.91
N LYS A 106 -9.86 -26.97 15.12
CA LYS A 106 -11.07 -26.68 15.91
C LYS A 106 -12.37 -26.65 15.10
N GLU A 107 -12.33 -26.99 13.80
CA GLU A 107 -13.47 -26.94 12.88
C GLU A 107 -14.17 -25.57 12.80
N ILE A 108 -13.41 -24.48 12.94
CA ILE A 108 -13.91 -23.11 12.85
C ILE A 108 -13.97 -22.68 11.38
N ARG A 109 -15.20 -22.51 10.87
CA ARG A 109 -15.45 -22.15 9.46
C ARG A 109 -14.93 -20.78 9.04
N ASN A 110 -14.91 -19.80 9.94
CA ASN A 110 -14.44 -18.44 9.65
C ASN A 110 -13.28 -18.06 10.56
N PRO A 111 -12.03 -18.05 10.07
CA PRO A 111 -10.85 -17.69 10.85
C PRO A 111 -10.90 -16.29 11.47
N GLU A 112 -11.60 -15.33 10.83
CA GLU A 112 -11.74 -13.96 11.35
C GLU A 112 -12.48 -13.90 12.70
N VAL A 113 -13.37 -14.86 12.97
CA VAL A 113 -14.10 -14.92 14.24
C VAL A 113 -13.16 -15.31 15.38
N SER A 114 -12.23 -16.22 15.11
CA SER A 114 -11.29 -16.69 16.12
C SER A 114 -10.27 -15.61 16.47
N LEU A 115 -9.57 -15.12 15.45
CA LEU A 115 -8.59 -14.05 15.59
C LEU A 115 -8.64 -13.13 14.36
N PRO A 116 -9.07 -11.87 14.53
CA PRO A 116 -9.16 -10.93 13.41
C PRO A 116 -7.80 -10.69 12.76
N THR A 117 -7.79 -10.54 11.43
CA THR A 117 -6.56 -10.24 10.68
C THR A 117 -5.93 -8.92 11.13
N GLU A 118 -6.73 -7.93 11.54
CA GLU A 118 -6.23 -6.65 12.05
C GLU A 118 -5.42 -6.82 13.35
N THR A 119 -5.92 -7.66 14.27
CA THR A 119 -5.20 -7.99 15.51
C THR A 119 -3.89 -8.71 15.21
N LEU A 120 -3.87 -9.63 14.25
CA LEU A 120 -2.64 -10.31 13.82
C LEU A 120 -1.62 -9.36 13.18
N ASN A 121 -2.08 -8.40 12.39
CA ASN A 121 -1.23 -7.35 11.84
C ASN A 121 -0.62 -6.50 12.97
N ARG A 122 -1.40 -6.18 14.01
CA ARG A 122 -0.85 -5.46 15.16
C ARG A 122 0.20 -6.28 15.92
N ILE A 123 -0.03 -7.58 16.10
CA ILE A 123 0.92 -8.50 16.73
C ILE A 123 2.23 -8.60 15.93
N SER A 124 2.16 -8.70 14.60
CA SER A 124 3.37 -8.81 13.76
C SER A 124 4.25 -7.56 13.86
N ARG A 125 3.65 -6.38 14.07
CA ARG A 125 4.37 -5.10 14.23
C ARG A 125 5.01 -4.93 15.61
N VAL A 126 4.29 -5.33 16.66
CA VAL A 126 4.77 -5.17 18.05
C VAL A 126 5.77 -6.26 18.42
N LEU A 127 5.58 -7.49 17.91
CA LEU A 127 6.31 -8.70 18.29
C LEU A 127 6.38 -8.86 19.83
N PRO A 128 5.22 -9.01 20.51
CA PRO A 128 5.14 -9.12 21.97
C PRO A 128 5.76 -10.43 22.45
N VAL A 129 6.58 -10.37 23.51
CA VAL A 129 7.20 -11.56 24.14
C VAL A 129 6.69 -11.76 25.57
N THR A 130 6.01 -10.75 26.11
CA THR A 130 5.44 -10.78 27.46
C THR A 130 3.92 -10.71 27.43
N ILE A 131 3.31 -11.18 28.52
CA ILE A 131 1.86 -11.18 28.71
C ILE A 131 1.30 -9.75 28.74
N ASP A 132 2.04 -8.81 29.34
CA ASP A 132 1.60 -7.43 29.45
C ASP A 132 1.56 -6.75 28.07
N GLU A 133 2.60 -6.94 27.25
CA GLU A 133 2.69 -6.37 25.89
C GLU A 133 1.57 -6.87 24.96
N ILE A 134 1.14 -8.12 25.10
CA ILE A 134 0.11 -8.69 24.22
C ILE A 134 -1.31 -8.27 24.64
N TYR A 135 -1.55 -7.98 25.92
CA TYR A 135 -2.83 -7.44 26.39
C TYR A 135 -3.05 -5.97 26.04
N GLU A 136 -1.98 -5.23 25.70
CA GLU A 136 -2.10 -3.89 25.13
C GLU A 136 -2.66 -3.89 23.70
N ILE A 137 -2.74 -5.05 23.04
CA ILE A 137 -3.20 -5.18 21.66
C ILE A 137 -4.73 -5.35 21.61
N ASP A 138 -5.37 -4.46 20.86
CA ASP A 138 -6.81 -4.50 20.63
C ASP A 138 -7.27 -5.83 20.01
N GLY A 139 -8.27 -6.43 20.65
CA GLY A 139 -8.85 -7.71 20.22
C GLY A 139 -8.23 -8.94 20.86
N ILE A 140 -7.24 -8.81 21.74
CA ILE A 140 -6.77 -9.92 22.57
C ILE A 140 -7.60 -10.00 23.86
N THR A 141 -8.23 -11.16 24.10
CA THR A 141 -8.96 -11.48 25.34
C THR A 141 -8.28 -12.63 26.07
N GLU A 142 -8.57 -12.81 27.36
CA GLU A 142 -8.02 -13.93 28.14
C GLU A 142 -8.30 -15.30 27.50
N THR A 143 -9.48 -15.49 26.90
CA THR A 143 -9.82 -16.72 26.18
C THR A 143 -8.92 -16.94 24.97
N ARG A 144 -8.70 -15.89 24.17
CA ARG A 144 -7.79 -15.94 23.02
C ARG A 144 -6.34 -16.19 23.47
N MET A 145 -5.93 -15.62 24.60
CA MET A 145 -4.60 -15.87 25.18
C MET A 145 -4.41 -17.34 25.57
N LYS A 146 -5.42 -17.97 26.15
CA LYS A 146 -5.36 -19.40 26.52
C LYS A 146 -5.27 -20.30 25.28
N ASP A 147 -5.95 -19.93 24.20
CA ASP A 147 -6.00 -20.73 22.97
C ASP A 147 -4.78 -20.53 22.06
N TYR A 148 -4.26 -19.31 21.98
CA TYR A 148 -3.26 -18.90 20.99
C TYR A 148 -1.94 -18.39 21.58
N GLY A 149 -1.90 -18.10 22.88
CA GLY A 149 -0.77 -17.40 23.50
C GLY A 149 0.56 -18.09 23.30
N GLU A 150 0.63 -19.41 23.54
CA GLU A 150 1.87 -20.19 23.37
C GLU A 150 2.39 -20.11 21.92
N LEU A 151 1.52 -20.33 20.94
CA LEU A 151 1.85 -20.27 19.52
C LEU A 151 2.27 -18.87 19.06
N ILE A 152 1.57 -17.83 19.56
CA ILE A 152 1.91 -16.44 19.25
C ILE A 152 3.29 -16.10 19.82
N PHE A 153 3.58 -16.47 21.07
CA PHE A 153 4.87 -16.20 21.70
C PHE A 153 6.02 -16.93 21.01
N GLU A 154 5.82 -18.17 20.56
CA GLU A 154 6.82 -18.91 19.79
C GLU A 154 7.19 -18.18 18.49
N ILE A 155 6.17 -17.76 17.72
CA ILE A 155 6.37 -17.07 16.45
C ILE A 155 7.01 -15.69 16.67
N THR A 156 6.47 -14.90 17.59
CA THR A 156 6.95 -13.53 17.85
C THR A 156 8.35 -13.51 18.43
N ALA A 157 8.71 -14.44 19.34
CA ALA A 157 10.07 -14.55 19.87
C ALA A 157 11.09 -14.86 18.77
N LYS A 158 10.76 -15.75 17.82
CA LYS A 158 11.62 -16.03 16.66
C LYS A 158 11.91 -14.76 15.87
N TYR A 159 10.87 -14.02 15.49
CA TYR A 159 11.04 -12.80 14.69
C TYR A 159 11.68 -11.64 15.47
N ARG A 160 11.46 -11.56 16.79
CA ARG A 160 12.16 -10.62 17.67
C ARG A 160 13.68 -10.85 17.64
N ASN A 161 14.09 -12.12 17.67
CA ASN A 161 15.49 -12.50 17.58
C ASN A 161 16.08 -12.14 16.20
N GLU A 162 15.37 -12.43 15.10
CA GLU A 162 15.79 -12.04 13.74
C GLU A 162 15.97 -10.52 13.60
N CYS A 163 15.04 -9.72 14.14
CA CYS A 163 15.17 -8.26 14.21
C CYS A 163 16.43 -7.83 14.97
N SER A 164 16.72 -8.47 16.11
CA SER A 164 17.91 -8.16 16.92
C SER A 164 19.21 -8.49 16.17
N GLU A 165 19.23 -9.57 15.39
CA GLU A 165 20.39 -9.99 14.58
C GLU A 165 20.67 -9.00 13.45
N LEU A 166 19.62 -8.52 12.76
CA LEU A 166 19.77 -7.48 11.73
C LEU A 166 20.32 -6.17 12.32
N LEU A 167 19.84 -5.78 13.50
CA LEU A 167 20.36 -4.60 14.20
C LEU A 167 21.85 -4.78 14.57
N ASN A 168 22.25 -5.97 14.97
CA ASN A 168 23.66 -6.27 15.28
C ASN A 168 24.55 -6.28 14.03
N LYS A 169 24.06 -6.79 12.89
CA LYS A 169 24.78 -6.76 11.60
C LYS A 169 25.00 -5.33 11.12
N SER A 170 23.98 -4.46 11.21
CA SER A 170 24.11 -3.04 10.82
C SER A 170 25.09 -2.26 11.73
N LYS A 171 25.17 -2.58 13.02
CA LYS A 171 26.14 -1.97 13.95
C LYS A 171 27.59 -2.37 13.65
N LYS A 172 27.86 -3.66 13.37
CA LYS A 172 29.21 -4.14 13.01
C LYS A 172 29.78 -3.46 11.75
N HIS A 173 28.92 -3.15 10.79
CA HIS A 173 29.31 -2.47 9.55
C HIS A 173 29.72 -0.99 9.73
N LYS A 174 29.32 -0.36 10.84
CA LYS A 174 29.70 1.03 11.17
C LYS A 174 31.02 1.14 11.94
N THR A 175 31.45 0.09 12.63
CA THR A 175 32.68 0.12 13.47
C THR A 175 33.98 -0.14 12.72
N THR A 176 33.94 -0.61 11.46
CA THR A 176 35.12 -0.87 10.63
C THR A 176 35.61 0.35 9.84
N ASN A 177 34.88 1.48 9.84
CA ASN A 177 35.24 2.69 9.09
C ASN A 177 35.66 3.85 10.01
N LYS A 178 36.75 3.69 10.77
CA LYS A 178 37.42 4.83 11.42
C LYS A 178 38.84 4.95 10.84
N PRO A 179 39.09 5.85 9.88
CA PRO A 179 40.41 5.98 9.27
C PRO A 179 41.41 6.60 10.27
N GLU A 180 42.54 5.91 10.43
CA GLU A 180 43.74 6.39 11.10
C GLU A 180 44.24 7.65 10.37
N LYS A 181 44.45 8.74 11.12
CA LYS A 181 45.08 9.96 10.63
C LYS A 181 46.58 9.73 10.49
N SER A 182 47.07 9.49 9.28
CA SER A 182 48.46 9.74 8.91
C SER A 182 48.59 11.14 8.31
N ILE A 183 49.46 11.93 8.93
CA ILE A 183 49.89 13.26 8.52
C ILE A 183 51.02 13.04 7.51
N GLU A 184 50.93 13.52 6.27
CA GLU A 184 52.13 13.87 5.49
C GLU A 184 51.85 14.84 4.31
N LYS A 185 52.39 16.05 4.52
CA LYS A 185 52.97 17.07 3.61
C LYS A 185 52.50 17.17 2.15
N SER A 186 51.94 18.34 1.85
CA SER A 186 51.82 18.93 0.53
C SER A 186 53.17 19.39 -0.03
N GLU A 187 53.56 18.90 -1.20
CA GLU A 187 54.47 19.62 -2.11
C GLU A 187 53.65 20.18 -3.28
N SER A 188 53.86 21.47 -3.56
CA SER A 188 53.26 22.19 -4.69
C SER A 188 54.08 21.96 -5.95
N VAL A 189 53.44 21.73 -7.10
CA VAL A 189 53.99 22.14 -8.40
C VAL A 189 52.85 22.53 -9.34
N TYR A 190 52.98 23.73 -9.92
CA TYR A 190 52.12 24.34 -10.94
C TYR A 190 52.29 23.67 -12.31
N PHE A 191 51.25 23.71 -13.14
CA PHE A 191 51.28 24.35 -14.46
C PHE A 191 49.88 24.88 -14.79
#